data_AF-A0A819RHR8-F1
#
_entry.id   AF-A0A819RHR8-F1
#
_cell.length_a   1.000
_cell.length_b   1.000
_cell.length_c   1.000
_cell.angle_alpha   90.00
_cell.angle_beta   90.00
_cell.angle_gamma   90.00
#
_symmetry.space_group_name_H-M   'P 1'
#
loop_
_entity.id
_entity.type
_entity.pdbx_description
1 polymer ?
#
loop_
_entity_poly.entity_id
_entity_poly.type
_entity_poly.pdbx_seq_one_letter_code
_entity_poly.pdbx_strand_id
1 'polypeptide(L)'
;MPWRQMPVLEFEGTKLPQSLSIARSLAKQFDLAGRDNFEQAKVDAVADTINDLLSKFIPPRFEKDKAKKQELMKKFFDEKVPKHLQNLDVLGKLYGNGGQFFVDNHLTWADLLFYDILETLLRIDENCLNNYPWLKQNRGEVEKQPKIAEYLKNRPKTPH
;
A
#
# COMPACT_ATOMS: atom_id res chain seq x y z
N MET A 1 25.27 3.18 5.53
CA MET A 1 23.85 3.18 5.09
C MET A 1 23.68 4.32 4.11
N PRO A 2 23.21 4.08 2.87
CA PRO A 2 22.85 5.16 1.96
C PRO A 2 21.89 6.14 2.64
N TRP A 3 22.14 7.45 2.48
CA TRP A 3 21.24 8.54 2.93
C TRP A 3 20.92 8.64 4.43
N ARG A 4 21.52 7.80 5.28
CA ARG A 4 21.17 7.70 6.73
C ARG A 4 19.66 7.49 6.96
N GLN A 5 19.01 6.80 6.02
CA GLN A 5 17.58 6.52 6.03
C GLN A 5 17.35 5.02 5.93
N MET A 6 16.17 4.59 6.37
CA MET A 6 15.65 3.23 6.21
C MET A 6 14.32 3.32 5.43
N PRO A 7 13.93 2.26 4.70
CA PRO A 7 14.61 0.96 4.59
C PRO A 7 15.78 0.93 3.58
N VAL A 8 16.65 -0.06 3.76
CA VAL A 8 17.73 -0.44 2.83
C VAL A 8 17.71 -1.96 2.69
N LEU A 9 17.61 -2.45 1.46
CA LEU A 9 17.84 -3.87 1.14
C LEU A 9 19.34 -4.05 0.84
N GLU A 10 19.95 -5.10 1.39
CA GLU A 10 21.30 -5.52 1.05
C GLU A 10 21.24 -6.84 0.29
N PHE A 11 21.72 -6.85 -0.95
CA PHE A 11 21.73 -8.00 -1.84
C PHE A 11 23.14 -8.17 -2.41
N GLU A 12 23.79 -9.30 -2.13
CA GLU A 12 25.15 -9.60 -2.59
C GLU A 12 26.16 -8.48 -2.28
N GLY A 13 26.07 -7.90 -1.08
CA GLY A 13 26.93 -6.80 -0.63
C GLY A 13 26.58 -5.42 -1.22
N THR A 14 25.61 -5.34 -2.13
CA THR A 14 25.10 -4.08 -2.70
C THR A 14 23.90 -3.57 -1.90
N LYS A 15 23.90 -2.27 -1.58
CA LYS A 15 22.84 -1.62 -0.80
C LYS A 15 21.89 -0.84 -1.69
N LEU A 16 20.61 -1.23 -1.70
CA LEU A 16 19.52 -0.56 -2.40
C LEU A 16 18.62 0.19 -1.40
N PRO A 17 18.62 1.54 -1.38
CA PRO A 17 17.64 2.32 -0.62
C PRO A 17 16.31 2.47 -1.37
N GLN A 18 15.35 3.19 -0.76
CA GLN A 18 14.01 3.53 -1.28
C GLN A 18 13.03 2.35 -1.26
N SER A 19 12.04 2.42 -0.35
CA SER A 19 11.05 1.36 -0.12
C SER A 19 10.35 0.90 -1.40
N LEU A 20 9.88 1.82 -2.24
CA LEU A 20 9.21 1.50 -3.50
C LEU A 20 10.15 0.87 -4.53
N SER A 21 11.40 1.32 -4.61
CA SER A 21 12.40 0.72 -5.52
C SER A 21 12.76 -0.69 -5.09
N ILE A 22 12.91 -0.92 -3.78
CA ILE A 22 13.10 -2.25 -3.20
C ILE A 22 11.90 -3.14 -3.52
N ALA A 23 10.68 -2.69 -3.22
CA ALA A 23 9.45 -3.45 -3.45
C ALA A 23 9.28 -3.82 -4.93
N ARG A 24 9.45 -2.85 -5.85
CA ARG A 24 9.36 -3.08 -7.29
C ARG A 24 10.44 -4.03 -7.81
N SER A 25 11.66 -3.95 -7.29
CA SER A 25 12.74 -4.87 -7.67
C SER A 25 12.42 -6.30 -7.26
N LEU A 26 11.95 -6.51 -6.03
CA LEU A 26 11.52 -7.83 -5.56
C LEU A 26 10.28 -8.33 -6.31
N ALA A 27 9.33 -7.44 -6.61
CA ALA A 27 8.13 -7.79 -7.37
C ALA A 27 8.46 -8.39 -8.74
N LYS A 28 9.48 -7.86 -9.42
CA LYS A 28 9.96 -8.42 -10.69
C LYS A 28 10.59 -9.80 -10.53
N GLN A 29 11.29 -10.06 -9.43
CA GLN A 29 11.92 -11.36 -9.18
C GLN A 29 10.92 -12.45 -8.83
N PHE A 30 9.74 -12.07 -8.35
CA PHE A 30 8.70 -13.00 -7.87
C PHE A 30 7.42 -12.96 -8.72
N ASP A 31 7.48 -12.44 -9.95
CA ASP A 31 6.35 -12.37 -10.88
C ASP A 31 5.11 -11.61 -10.35
N LEU A 32 5.35 -10.59 -9.52
CA LEU A 32 4.31 -9.73 -8.92
C LEU A 32 4.29 -8.32 -9.54
N ALA A 33 5.11 -8.06 -10.56
CA ALA A 33 5.21 -6.76 -11.20
C ALA A 33 4.23 -6.57 -12.38
N GLY A 34 3.46 -7.60 -12.76
CA GLY A 34 2.71 -7.65 -14.01
C GLY A 34 3.46 -8.43 -15.09
N ARG A 35 2.72 -8.99 -16.05
CA ARG A 35 3.20 -9.98 -17.03
C ARG A 35 3.82 -9.37 -18.29
N ASP A 36 3.50 -8.12 -18.58
CA ASP A 36 4.08 -7.37 -19.69
C ASP A 36 4.36 -5.91 -19.29
N ASN A 37 5.01 -5.16 -20.18
CA ASN A 37 5.41 -3.78 -19.92
C ASN A 37 4.22 -2.86 -19.58
N PHE A 38 3.06 -3.08 -20.20
CA PHE A 38 1.91 -2.22 -19.99
C PHE A 38 1.11 -2.63 -18.76
N GLU A 39 1.04 -3.92 -18.46
CA GLU A 39 0.51 -4.42 -17.19
C GLU A 39 1.36 -3.91 -16.02
N GLN A 40 2.69 -3.95 -16.14
CA GLN A 40 3.58 -3.36 -15.15
C GLN A 40 3.32 -1.86 -14.97
N ALA A 41 3.09 -1.12 -16.07
CA ALA A 41 2.74 0.29 -15.98
C ALA A 41 1.41 0.53 -15.22
N LYS A 42 0.42 -0.36 -15.37
CA LYS A 42 -0.84 -0.29 -14.59
C LYS A 42 -0.59 -0.57 -13.11
N VAL A 43 0.22 -1.58 -12.79
CA VAL A 43 0.61 -1.90 -11.40
C VAL A 43 1.35 -0.71 -10.77
N ASP A 44 2.30 -0.12 -11.50
CA ASP A 44 3.05 1.06 -11.07
C ASP A 44 2.13 2.28 -10.86
N ALA A 45 1.14 2.50 -11.74
CA ALA A 45 0.16 3.58 -11.56
C ALA A 45 -0.69 3.43 -10.29
N VAL A 46 -1.08 2.20 -9.93
CA VAL A 46 -1.77 1.92 -8.66
C VAL A 46 -0.84 2.18 -7.48
N ALA A 47 0.39 1.66 -7.54
CA ALA A 47 1.37 1.84 -6.47
C ALA A 47 1.73 3.32 -6.22
N ASP A 48 1.89 4.10 -7.27
CA ASP A 48 2.16 5.53 -7.18
C ASP A 48 0.96 6.29 -6.59
N THR A 49 -0.27 5.88 -6.93
CA THR A 49 -1.50 6.43 -6.31
C THR A 49 -1.56 6.13 -4.81
N ILE A 50 -1.12 4.94 -4.38
CA ILE A 50 -1.02 4.59 -2.95
C ILE A 50 0.08 5.43 -2.28
N ASN A 51 1.22 5.60 -2.93
CA ASN A 51 2.32 6.42 -2.40
C ASN A 51 1.94 7.89 -2.27
N ASP A 52 1.11 8.43 -3.17
CA ASP A 52 0.57 9.78 -3.04
C ASP A 52 -0.24 9.94 -1.75
N LEU A 53 -1.09 8.95 -1.40
CA LEU A 53 -1.81 8.94 -0.12
C LEU A 53 -0.84 8.91 1.06
N LEU A 54 0.16 8.02 1.02
CA LEU A 54 1.19 7.91 2.07
C LEU A 54 1.92 9.25 2.25
N SER A 55 2.28 9.93 1.17
CA SER A 55 2.96 11.24 1.22
C SER A 55 2.14 12.29 1.98
N LYS A 56 0.80 12.19 1.98
CA LYS A 56 -0.10 13.08 2.74
C LYS A 56 -0.26 12.64 4.20
N PHE A 57 -0.01 11.36 4.50
CA PHE A 57 -0.05 10.83 5.86
C PHE A 57 1.20 11.14 6.68
N ILE A 58 2.38 11.18 6.05
CA ILE A 58 3.66 11.38 6.75
C ILE A 58 3.69 12.70 7.56
N PRO A 59 3.33 13.88 7.01
CA PRO A 59 3.39 15.13 7.77
C PRO A 59 2.56 15.12 9.06
N PRO A 60 1.25 14.77 9.07
CA PRO A 60 0.48 14.72 10.30
C PRO A 60 0.96 13.62 11.27
N ARG A 61 1.45 12.48 10.77
CA ARG A 61 1.96 11.39 11.62
C ARG A 61 3.13 11.81 12.52
N PHE A 62 4.00 12.67 12.00
CA PHE A 62 5.23 13.13 12.65
C PHE A 62 5.15 14.56 13.20
N GLU A 63 3.98 15.20 13.16
CA GLU A 63 3.76 16.49 13.84
C GLU A 63 3.96 16.33 15.36
N LYS A 64 4.67 17.28 15.96
CA LYS A 64 5.07 17.25 17.38
C LYS A 64 4.05 17.96 18.26
N ASP A 65 3.42 19.01 17.75
CA ASP A 65 2.34 19.69 18.46
C ASP A 65 1.09 18.82 18.47
N LYS A 66 0.57 18.51 19.66
CA LYS A 66 -0.57 17.59 19.80
C LYS A 66 -1.86 18.13 19.18
N ALA A 67 -2.14 19.42 19.36
CA ALA A 67 -3.38 20.02 18.86
C ALA A 67 -3.34 20.10 17.33
N LYS A 68 -2.22 20.56 16.78
CA LYS A 68 -2.01 20.63 15.33
C LYS A 68 -1.98 19.22 14.71
N LYS A 69 -1.38 18.24 15.37
CA LYS A 69 -1.41 16.84 14.94
C LYS A 69 -2.85 16.33 14.83
N GLN A 70 -3.67 16.57 15.85
CA GLN A 70 -5.08 16.15 15.84
C GLN A 70 -5.85 16.82 14.69
N GLU A 71 -5.67 18.13 14.49
CA GLU A 71 -6.29 18.87 13.39
C GLU A 71 -5.89 18.32 12.01
N LEU A 72 -4.58 18.16 11.77
CA LEU A 72 -4.07 17.67 10.49
C LEU A 72 -4.47 16.21 10.23
N MET A 73 -4.49 15.36 11.27
CA MET A 73 -4.99 13.99 11.18
C MET A 73 -6.47 13.95 10.82
N LYS A 74 -7.29 14.78 11.47
CA LYS A 74 -8.72 14.91 11.13
C LYS A 74 -8.89 15.33 9.67
N LYS A 75 -8.19 16.38 9.24
CA LYS A 75 -8.24 16.85 7.84
C LYS A 75 -7.78 15.78 6.84
N PHE A 76 -6.78 14.98 7.20
CA PHE A 76 -6.31 13.89 6.36
C PHE A 76 -7.40 12.82 6.16
N PHE A 77 -8.07 12.40 7.24
CA PHE A 77 -9.15 11.41 7.16
C PHE A 77 -10.45 11.96 6.54
N ASP A 78 -10.76 13.24 6.74
CA ASP A 78 -11.98 13.84 6.17
C ASP A 78 -11.85 14.11 4.66
N GLU A 79 -10.65 14.51 4.20
CA GLU A 79 -10.48 15.00 2.82
C GLU A 79 -9.60 14.10 1.95
N LYS A 80 -8.49 13.59 2.49
CA LYS A 80 -7.45 12.95 1.67
C LYS A 80 -7.73 11.47 1.51
N VAL A 81 -8.07 10.78 2.60
CA VAL A 81 -8.38 9.34 2.57
C VAL A 81 -9.53 9.04 1.60
N PRO A 82 -10.72 9.68 1.67
CA PRO A 82 -11.84 9.36 0.76
C PRO A 82 -11.48 9.62 -0.70
N LYS A 83 -10.78 10.72 -0.98
CA LYS A 83 -10.34 11.05 -2.35
C LYS A 83 -9.42 9.97 -2.94
N HIS A 84 -8.41 9.52 -2.18
CA HIS A 84 -7.47 8.52 -2.70
C HIS A 84 -8.09 7.12 -2.76
N LEU A 85 -8.91 6.74 -1.78
CA LEU A 85 -9.64 5.47 -1.83
C LEU A 85 -10.61 5.45 -3.02
N GLN A 86 -11.27 6.56 -3.33
CA GLN A 86 -12.10 6.67 -4.54
C GLN A 86 -11.27 6.50 -5.83
N ASN A 87 -10.08 7.11 -5.90
CA ASN A 87 -9.19 6.92 -7.05
C ASN A 87 -8.76 5.46 -7.18
N LEU A 88 -8.40 4.80 -6.07
CA LEU A 88 -8.01 3.39 -6.06
C LEU A 88 -9.18 2.48 -6.46
N ASP A 89 -10.39 2.75 -5.98
CA ASP A 89 -11.59 2.01 -6.39
C ASP A 89 -11.86 2.14 -7.90
N VAL A 90 -11.64 3.34 -8.48
CA VAL A 90 -11.71 3.55 -9.94
C VAL A 90 -10.64 2.74 -10.67
N LEU A 91 -9.38 2.76 -10.20
CA LEU A 91 -8.30 2.00 -10.82
C LEU A 91 -8.53 0.49 -10.73
N GLY A 92 -9.02 0.00 -9.59
CA GLY A 92 -9.39 -1.41 -9.41
C GLY A 92 -10.46 -1.87 -10.39
N LYS A 93 -11.50 -1.05 -10.60
CA LYS A 93 -12.54 -1.32 -11.61
C LYS A 93 -12.01 -1.24 -13.04
N LEU A 94 -11.10 -0.31 -13.31
CA LEU A 94 -10.56 -0.06 -14.65
C LEU A 94 -9.56 -1.13 -15.09
N TYR A 95 -8.68 -1.57 -14.19
CA TYR A 95 -7.56 -2.47 -14.50
C TYR A 95 -7.78 -3.91 -14.01
N GLY A 96 -8.64 -4.12 -13.02
CA GLY A 96 -8.86 -5.43 -12.40
C GLY A 96 -9.63 -6.42 -13.27
N ASN A 97 -10.19 -5.97 -14.40
CA ASN A 97 -10.89 -6.81 -15.38
C ASN A 97 -12.02 -7.68 -14.75
N GLY A 98 -12.81 -7.05 -13.87
CA GLY A 98 -13.87 -7.73 -13.11
C GLY A 98 -13.36 -8.65 -11.98
N GLY A 99 -12.05 -8.66 -11.75
CA GLY A 99 -11.38 -9.44 -10.72
C GLY A 99 -11.39 -8.83 -9.33
N GLN A 100 -10.61 -9.47 -8.45
CA GLN A 100 -10.49 -9.13 -7.03
C GLN A 100 -9.14 -8.47 -6.70
N PHE A 101 -8.25 -8.39 -7.68
CA PHE A 101 -6.96 -7.72 -7.62
C PHE A 101 -6.93 -6.49 -8.53
N PHE A 102 -6.04 -5.54 -8.24
CA PHE A 102 -5.99 -4.26 -8.95
C PHE A 102 -5.74 -4.41 -10.45
N VAL A 103 -4.98 -5.41 -10.89
CA VAL A 103 -4.60 -5.56 -12.30
C VAL A 103 -4.82 -6.99 -12.76
N ASP A 104 -5.64 -7.15 -13.80
CA ASP A 104 -5.97 -8.41 -14.48
C ASP A 104 -6.14 -9.64 -13.55
N ASN A 105 -6.89 -9.44 -12.47
CA ASN A 105 -7.31 -10.47 -11.52
C ASN A 105 -6.19 -11.41 -11.00
N HIS A 106 -4.96 -10.92 -10.86
CA HIS A 106 -3.89 -11.66 -10.21
C HIS A 106 -3.19 -10.79 -9.18
N LEU A 107 -2.61 -11.44 -8.16
CA LEU A 107 -1.91 -10.75 -7.10
C LEU A 107 -0.67 -10.04 -7.65
N THR A 108 -0.57 -8.75 -7.38
CA THR A 108 0.61 -7.93 -7.69
C THR A 108 1.15 -7.23 -6.45
N TRP A 109 2.32 -6.62 -6.56
CA TRP A 109 2.90 -5.86 -5.45
C TRP A 109 2.09 -4.61 -5.08
N ALA A 110 1.25 -4.10 -5.99
CA ALA A 110 0.33 -3.01 -5.69
C ALA A 110 -0.75 -3.43 -4.67
N ASP A 111 -1.27 -4.66 -4.77
CA ASP A 111 -2.22 -5.22 -3.80
C ASP A 111 -1.56 -5.39 -2.42
N LEU A 112 -0.30 -5.86 -2.40
CA LEU A 112 0.48 -5.99 -1.16
C LEU A 112 0.79 -4.62 -0.52
N LEU A 113 1.15 -3.62 -1.33
CA LEU A 113 1.39 -2.26 -0.87
C LEU A 113 0.09 -1.64 -0.31
N PHE A 114 -1.03 -1.83 -1.00
CA PHE A 114 -2.33 -1.35 -0.52
C PHE A 114 -2.71 -1.99 0.81
N TYR A 115 -2.53 -3.30 0.92
CA TYR A 115 -2.76 -4.04 2.15
C TYR A 115 -1.97 -3.45 3.34
N ASP A 116 -0.67 -3.22 3.16
CA ASP A 116 0.23 -2.67 4.20
C ASP A 116 -0.19 -1.27 4.65
N ILE A 117 -0.48 -0.37 3.70
CA ILE A 117 -0.91 1.00 4.03
C ILE A 117 -2.26 1.00 4.75
N LEU A 118 -3.20 0.15 4.33
CA LEU A 118 -4.50 0.03 4.98
C LEU A 118 -4.41 -0.46 6.42
N GLU A 119 -3.43 -1.28 6.77
CA GLU A 119 -3.25 -1.69 8.17
C GLU A 119 -3.04 -0.49 9.10
N THR A 120 -2.37 0.55 8.61
CA THR A 120 -2.17 1.78 9.39
C THR A 120 -3.45 2.61 9.43
N LEU A 121 -4.14 2.77 8.31
CA LEU A 121 -5.34 3.60 8.23
C LEU A 121 -6.50 3.02 9.07
N LEU A 122 -6.72 1.70 9.00
CA LEU A 122 -7.80 1.02 9.72
C LEU A 122 -7.60 0.99 11.24
N ARG A 123 -6.36 1.12 11.73
CA ARG A 123 -6.10 1.29 13.17
C ARG A 123 -6.51 2.67 13.69
N ILE A 124 -6.57 3.66 12.81
CA ILE A 124 -6.92 5.04 13.16
C ILE A 124 -8.41 5.29 12.94
N ASP A 125 -8.94 4.81 11.81
CA ASP A 125 -10.36 4.83 11.49
C ASP A 125 -10.77 3.48 10.89
N GLU A 126 -11.38 2.63 11.71
CA GLU A 126 -11.85 1.30 11.30
C GLU A 126 -12.94 1.34 10.21
N ASN A 127 -13.58 2.50 10.03
CA ASN A 127 -14.70 2.69 9.12
C ASN A 127 -14.29 3.29 7.77
N CYS A 128 -13.00 3.62 7.57
CA CYS A 128 -12.55 4.33 6.37
C CYS A 128 -12.79 3.56 5.05
N LEU A 129 -13.03 2.24 5.12
CA LEU A 129 -13.37 1.40 3.96
C LEU A 129 -14.87 1.11 3.78
N ASN A 130 -15.77 1.59 4.65
CA ASN A 130 -17.18 1.19 4.61
C ASN A 130 -17.88 1.52 3.27
N ASN A 131 -17.43 2.59 2.60
CA ASN A 131 -17.96 3.01 1.30
C ASN A 131 -17.26 2.35 0.10
N TYR A 132 -16.28 1.46 0.33
CA TYR A 132 -15.42 0.89 -0.71
C TYR A 132 -15.40 -0.65 -0.62
N PRO A 133 -16.52 -1.33 -0.94
CA PRO A 133 -16.65 -2.78 -0.78
C PRO A 133 -15.65 -3.57 -1.62
N TRP A 134 -15.32 -3.10 -2.83
CA TRP A 134 -14.32 -3.75 -3.68
C TRP A 134 -12.92 -3.69 -3.07
N LEU A 135 -12.51 -2.53 -2.52
CA LEU A 135 -11.24 -2.39 -1.82
C LEU A 135 -11.17 -3.27 -0.55
N LYS A 136 -12.29 -3.39 0.18
CA LYS A 136 -12.41 -4.30 1.33
C LYS A 136 -12.25 -5.76 0.90
N GLN A 137 -12.83 -6.13 -0.25
CA GLN A 137 -12.68 -7.47 -0.83
C GLN A 137 -11.23 -7.74 -1.24
N ASN A 138 -10.60 -6.84 -1.99
CA ASN A 138 -9.19 -6.95 -2.41
C ASN A 138 -8.27 -7.24 -1.21
N ARG A 139 -8.43 -6.46 -0.13
CA ARG A 139 -7.70 -6.68 1.12
C ARG A 139 -7.89 -8.11 1.65
N GLY A 140 -9.13 -8.59 1.71
CA GLY A 140 -9.43 -9.95 2.17
C GLY A 140 -8.82 -11.03 1.29
N GLU A 141 -8.74 -10.83 -0.03
CA GLU A 141 -8.09 -11.79 -0.93
C GLU A 141 -6.57 -11.82 -0.76
N VAL A 142 -5.94 -10.70 -0.41
CA VAL A 142 -4.52 -10.67 -0.03
C VAL A 142 -4.28 -11.47 1.25
N GLU A 143 -5.13 -11.35 2.26
CA GLU A 143 -5.00 -12.11 3.53
C GLU A 143 -5.12 -13.62 3.33
N LYS A 144 -5.91 -14.05 2.34
CA LYS A 144 -6.12 -15.47 2.03
C LYS A 144 -4.94 -16.11 1.31
N GLN A 145 -3.99 -15.33 0.78
CA GLN A 145 -2.84 -15.89 0.09
C GLN A 145 -1.99 -16.72 1.07
N PRO A 146 -1.74 -18.03 0.82
CA PRO A 146 -1.18 -18.91 1.84
C PRO A 146 0.12 -18.41 2.50
N LYS A 147 1.06 -17.91 1.68
CA LYS A 147 2.33 -17.35 2.17
C LYS A 147 2.15 -16.05 2.97
N ILE A 148 1.16 -15.23 2.60
CA ILE A 148 0.84 -14.00 3.32
C ILE A 148 0.15 -14.34 4.64
N ALA A 149 -0.85 -15.23 4.63
CA ALA A 149 -1.53 -15.71 5.83
C ALA A 149 -0.55 -16.27 6.87
N GLU A 150 0.40 -17.10 6.40
CA GLU A 150 1.47 -17.67 7.24
C GLU A 150 2.36 -16.58 7.81
N TYR A 151 2.82 -15.63 6.99
CA TYR A 151 3.61 -14.49 7.46
C TYR A 151 2.85 -13.65 8.49
N LEU A 152 1.59 -13.31 8.23
CA LEU A 152 0.76 -12.50 9.13
C LEU A 152 0.54 -13.17 10.50
N LYS A 153 0.43 -14.51 10.52
CA LYS A 153 0.32 -15.29 11.76
C LYS A 153 1.60 -15.24 12.60
N ASN A 154 2.76 -15.23 11.94
CA ASN A 154 4.07 -15.41 12.58
C ASN A 154 4.86 -14.10 12.78
N ARG A 155 4.51 -13.02 12.08
CA ARG A 155 5.26 -11.76 12.15
C ARG A 155 5.21 -11.14 13.56
N PRO A 156 6.27 -10.42 13.97
CA PRO A 156 6.28 -9.72 15.26
C PRO A 156 5.10 -8.77 15.42
N LYS A 157 4.49 -8.76 16.61
CA LYS A 157 3.47 -7.77 16.96
C LYS A 157 4.15 -6.44 17.26
N THR A 158 3.95 -5.44 16.41
CA THR A 158 4.50 -4.10 16.60
C THR A 158 3.46 -3.16 17.22
N PRO A 159 3.75 -2.53 18.38
CA PRO A 159 2.95 -1.42 18.88
C PRO A 159 3.16 -0.19 17.97
N HIS A 160 2.09 0.47 17.53
CA HIS A 160 2.14 1.67 16.71
C HIS A 160 1.25 2.77 17.28
#